data_AF-A0A1Y2FXH9-F1
#
_entry.id   AF-A0A1Y2FXH9-F1
#
_cell.length_a   1.000
_cell.length_b   1.000
_cell.length_c   1.000
_cell.angle_alpha   90.00
_cell.angle_beta   90.00
_cell.angle_gamma   90.00
#
_symmetry.space_group_name_H-M   'P 1'
#
loop_
_entity.id
_entity.type
_entity.pdbx_description
1 polymer ?
#
loop_
_entity_poly.entity_id
_entity_poly.type
_entity_poly.pdbx_seq_one_letter_code
_entity_poly.pdbx_strand_id
1 'polypeptide(L)'
;MPPLTTEVITGLPRVWRRGKTTAPDSRPNFLFLDLPTPSTENIPERFKSNVILQELERTESQDVPVFGVSGCGKTRSVVEMLCLQWGFYFNASDKDLGSDDLSYLATSILVKTRDGLGRKHNTDFARNMTLLLFLSRLMILNYCLSIPGCERTFSSSRWAILQVCPTMFEDVFMSLFKILFGRLQEHTISELSLTAVVSEELLSVRSHLASLSYPNFTKKSKLRLVVDEAQILGDQGYNLFESSYVESELRPLLSPVLHGFRRPGDRGELTIIYCGTGLSIRTLHWAQSSGDGVKEEGSMTFPYLEFPGWTSQTSVQSFIDRVKDQLPNDESKNAVDALLPEEAVSALYQRLGGRFRPICT
;
A
#
# COMPACT_ATOMS: atom_id res chain seq x y z
N MET A 1 19.82 20.55 1.52
CA MET A 1 19.69 20.95 0.10
C MET A 1 18.21 21.02 -0.26
N PRO A 2 17.73 22.09 -0.90
CA PRO A 2 16.35 22.17 -1.38
C PRO A 2 16.14 21.19 -2.56
N PRO A 3 14.94 20.63 -2.75
CA PRO A 3 14.66 19.72 -3.84
C PRO A 3 14.71 20.47 -5.18
N LEU A 4 15.53 19.93 -6.08
CA LEU A 4 15.90 20.42 -7.41
C LEU A 4 14.75 20.57 -8.43
N THR A 5 13.50 20.28 -8.05
CA THR A 5 12.34 20.39 -8.94
C THR A 5 11.79 21.79 -9.08
N THR A 6 12.36 22.78 -8.37
CA THR A 6 11.72 24.10 -8.31
C THR A 6 12.07 25.03 -9.47
N GLU A 7 13.29 25.12 -10.00
CA GLU A 7 13.59 26.25 -10.92
C GLU A 7 14.64 26.02 -12.04
N VAL A 8 15.23 24.82 -12.21
CA VAL A 8 16.44 24.69 -13.06
C VAL A 8 16.19 24.13 -14.47
N ILE A 9 15.08 23.44 -14.73
CA ILE A 9 14.78 22.87 -16.06
C ILE A 9 13.29 23.11 -16.39
N THR A 10 13.02 24.01 -17.33
CA THR A 10 11.69 24.22 -17.92
C THR A 10 11.36 23.07 -18.87
N GLY A 11 10.27 22.33 -18.63
CA GLY A 11 9.81 21.25 -19.53
C GLY A 11 9.59 19.90 -18.86
N LEU A 12 10.19 19.65 -17.69
CA LEU A 12 9.87 18.47 -16.91
C LEU A 12 8.51 18.64 -16.21
N PRO A 13 7.69 17.57 -16.10
CA PRO A 13 6.47 17.63 -15.30
C PRO A 13 6.83 18.08 -13.89
N ARG A 14 6.22 19.17 -13.41
CA ARG A 14 6.38 19.59 -12.01
C ARG A 14 5.83 18.48 -11.11
N VAL A 15 6.73 17.64 -10.58
CA VAL A 15 6.40 16.73 -9.49
C VAL A 15 6.27 17.60 -8.24
N TRP A 16 5.04 17.93 -7.88
CA TRP A 16 4.77 18.63 -6.63
C TRP A 16 5.23 17.77 -5.45
N ARG A 17 5.72 18.42 -4.39
CA ARG A 17 5.85 17.73 -3.10
C ARG A 17 4.47 17.24 -2.70
N ARG A 18 4.37 15.98 -2.27
CA ARG A 18 3.13 15.42 -1.72
C ARG A 18 2.59 16.36 -0.62
N GLY A 19 1.27 16.56 -0.59
CA GLY A 19 0.60 17.38 0.44
C GLY A 19 0.48 18.89 0.17
N LYS A 20 0.48 19.37 -1.08
CA LYS A 20 0.00 20.74 -1.40
C LYS A 20 -1.37 20.71 -2.08
N THR A 21 -2.29 21.50 -1.53
CA THR A 21 -3.74 21.56 -1.79
C THR A 21 -4.16 22.18 -3.13
N THR A 22 -3.24 22.45 -4.05
CA THR A 22 -3.54 23.08 -5.34
C THR A 22 -2.75 22.45 -6.48
N ALA A 23 -3.00 21.17 -6.74
CA ALA A 23 -2.76 20.65 -8.07
C ALA A 23 -3.88 21.19 -8.97
N PRO A 24 -3.58 21.91 -10.08
CA PRO A 24 -4.64 22.31 -11.01
C PRO A 24 -5.35 21.06 -11.54
N ASP A 25 -6.68 21.08 -11.55
CA ASP A 25 -7.61 19.98 -11.90
C ASP A 25 -7.36 19.33 -13.28
N SER A 26 -6.46 19.89 -14.08
CA SER A 26 -6.17 19.49 -15.46
C SER A 26 -4.88 18.68 -15.65
N ARG A 27 -4.13 18.32 -14.58
CA ARG A 27 -2.89 17.55 -14.74
C ARG A 27 -3.08 16.06 -14.49
N PRO A 28 -2.69 15.17 -15.42
CA PRO A 28 -2.79 13.74 -15.24
C PRO A 28 -1.92 13.29 -14.06
N ASN A 29 -2.50 12.56 -13.12
CA ASN A 29 -1.75 11.92 -12.05
C ASN A 29 -1.11 10.65 -12.59
N PHE A 30 0.22 10.69 -12.73
CA PHE A 30 1.03 9.57 -13.20
C PHE A 30 0.88 8.28 -12.38
N LEU A 31 0.34 8.36 -11.16
CA LEU A 31 -0.01 7.17 -10.36
C LEU A 31 -1.10 6.31 -11.02
N PHE A 32 -1.98 6.88 -11.84
CA PHE A 32 -3.09 6.16 -12.48
C PHE A 32 -2.92 5.94 -13.98
N LEU A 33 -1.84 6.47 -14.57
CA LEU A 33 -1.57 6.29 -15.99
C LEU A 33 -1.32 4.81 -16.30
N ASP A 34 -2.07 4.24 -17.25
CA ASP A 34 -1.86 2.88 -17.77
C ASP A 34 -1.75 1.79 -16.69
N LEU A 35 -2.65 1.85 -15.69
CA LEU A 35 -2.75 0.78 -14.69
C LEU A 35 -3.24 -0.52 -15.34
N PRO A 36 -2.73 -1.68 -14.88
CA PRO A 36 -3.15 -2.96 -15.44
C PRO A 36 -4.63 -3.20 -15.16
N THR A 37 -5.33 -3.74 -16.16
CA THR A 37 -6.65 -4.33 -15.96
C THR A 37 -6.47 -5.84 -15.92
N PRO A 38 -7.09 -6.57 -14.98
CA PRO A 38 -7.05 -8.02 -14.97
C PRO A 38 -7.87 -8.55 -16.16
N SER A 39 -7.24 -8.67 -17.33
CA SER A 39 -7.80 -9.35 -18.51
C SER A 39 -7.34 -10.80 -18.56
N THR A 40 -8.15 -11.65 -19.19
CA THR A 40 -7.85 -13.07 -19.46
C THR A 40 -6.70 -13.27 -20.43
N GLU A 41 -6.38 -12.25 -21.23
CA GLU A 41 -5.22 -12.26 -22.12
C GLU A 41 -4.00 -11.74 -21.36
N ASN A 42 -3.02 -12.63 -21.21
CA ASN A 42 -1.69 -12.45 -20.62
C ASN A 42 -1.38 -11.08 -20.01
N ILE A 43 -1.07 -11.06 -18.70
CA ILE A 43 -0.47 -9.91 -18.02
C ILE A 43 0.68 -9.39 -18.90
N PRO A 44 0.60 -8.14 -19.41
CA PRO A 44 1.62 -7.59 -20.28
C PRO A 44 3.01 -7.76 -19.66
N GLU A 45 4.00 -8.17 -20.46
CA GLU A 45 5.40 -8.40 -20.04
C GLU A 45 5.94 -7.31 -19.12
N ARG A 46 5.56 -6.04 -19.37
CA ARG A 46 5.95 -4.89 -18.54
C ARG A 46 5.56 -5.02 -17.07
N PHE A 47 4.42 -5.62 -16.74
CA PHE A 47 3.98 -5.83 -15.37
C PHE A 47 4.60 -7.07 -14.72
N LYS A 48 5.14 -8.00 -15.51
CA LYS A 48 5.97 -9.11 -14.99
C LYS A 48 7.28 -8.60 -14.37
N SER A 49 7.70 -7.38 -14.73
CA SER A 49 8.85 -6.70 -14.10
C SER A 49 8.52 -6.03 -12.75
N ASN A 50 7.27 -6.14 -12.27
CA ASN A 50 6.92 -5.67 -10.95
C ASN A 50 7.60 -6.54 -9.89
N VAL A 51 8.62 -5.98 -9.24
CA VAL A 51 9.45 -6.67 -8.25
C VAL A 51 8.62 -7.22 -7.09
N ILE A 52 7.53 -6.55 -6.70
CA ILE A 52 6.65 -7.05 -5.64
C ILE A 52 5.93 -8.32 -6.11
N LEU A 53 5.42 -8.35 -7.34
CA LEU A 53 4.78 -9.56 -7.89
C LEU A 53 5.77 -10.73 -7.99
N GLN A 54 6.98 -10.47 -8.48
CA GLN A 54 8.04 -11.49 -8.55
C GLN A 54 8.39 -12.04 -7.17
N GLU A 55 8.44 -11.18 -6.16
CA GLU A 55 8.71 -11.63 -4.80
C GLU A 55 7.56 -12.44 -4.22
N LEU A 56 6.32 -12.01 -4.44
CA LEU A 56 5.12 -12.74 -4.01
C LEU A 56 4.99 -14.13 -4.65
N GLU A 57 5.63 -14.37 -5.80
CA GLU A 57 5.72 -15.69 -6.44
C GLU A 57 6.80 -16.59 -5.80
N ARG A 58 7.81 -16.01 -5.17
CA ARG A 58 8.97 -16.73 -4.62
C ARG A 58 8.91 -16.92 -3.12
N THR A 59 8.29 -15.98 -2.40
CA THR A 59 8.26 -15.99 -0.94
C THR A 59 7.06 -16.77 -0.42
N GLU A 60 7.32 -17.63 0.58
CA GLU A 60 6.26 -18.26 1.37
C GLU A 60 5.83 -17.36 2.54
N SER A 61 6.60 -16.30 2.82
CA SER A 61 6.40 -15.41 3.95
C SER A 61 5.03 -14.72 3.91
N GLN A 62 4.43 -14.58 5.10
CA GLN A 62 3.25 -13.75 5.30
C GLN A 62 3.57 -12.25 5.19
N ASP A 63 4.85 -11.86 5.31
CA ASP A 63 5.30 -10.48 5.39
C ASP A 63 6.30 -10.15 4.29
N VAL A 64 5.99 -9.12 3.49
CA VAL A 64 6.85 -8.62 2.42
C VAL A 64 7.18 -7.16 2.66
N PRO A 65 8.37 -6.86 3.21
CA PRO A 65 8.81 -5.50 3.40
C PRO A 65 9.31 -4.89 2.08
N VAL A 66 8.85 -3.68 1.77
CA VAL A 66 9.15 -3.02 0.51
C VAL A 66 9.91 -1.72 0.78
N PHE A 67 11.18 -1.72 0.42
CA PHE A 67 12.10 -0.63 0.73
C PHE A 67 12.40 0.24 -0.46
N GLY A 68 12.77 1.49 -0.16
CA GLY A 68 13.33 2.37 -1.17
C GLY A 68 13.23 3.82 -0.75
N VAL A 69 13.99 4.66 -1.45
CA VAL A 69 13.96 6.11 -1.23
C VAL A 69 12.62 6.72 -1.67
N SER A 70 12.33 7.94 -1.21
CA SER A 70 11.15 8.66 -1.70
C SER A 70 11.27 8.85 -3.22
N GLY A 71 10.18 8.61 -3.95
CA GLY A 71 10.14 8.75 -5.40
C GLY A 71 10.58 7.53 -6.21
N CYS A 72 11.04 6.43 -5.60
CA CYS A 72 11.46 5.22 -6.33
C CYS A 72 10.32 4.33 -6.86
N GLY A 73 9.08 4.80 -6.81
CA GLY A 73 7.93 4.08 -7.37
C GLY A 73 7.32 2.99 -6.49
N LYS A 74 7.56 2.99 -5.18
CA LYS A 74 6.95 2.02 -4.23
C LYS A 74 5.42 2.00 -4.33
N THR A 75 4.79 3.12 -4.01
CA THR A 75 3.33 3.29 -4.05
C THR A 75 2.76 2.86 -5.40
N ARG A 76 3.36 3.30 -6.52
CA ARG A 76 2.93 2.89 -7.86
C ARG A 76 3.01 1.37 -8.07
N SER A 77 4.13 0.75 -7.71
CA SER A 77 4.32 -0.69 -7.88
C SER A 77 3.32 -1.50 -7.03
N VAL A 78 2.97 -0.99 -5.86
CA VAL A 78 1.96 -1.59 -5.00
C VAL A 78 0.55 -1.42 -5.59
N VAL A 79 0.22 -0.24 -6.13
CA VAL A 79 -1.06 -0.01 -6.81
C VAL A 79 -1.18 -0.90 -8.04
N GLU A 80 -0.14 -1.03 -8.86
CA GLU A 80 -0.12 -1.96 -10.00
C GLU A 80 -0.34 -3.41 -9.58
N MET A 81 0.32 -3.84 -8.48
CA MET A 81 0.13 -5.16 -7.91
C MET A 81 -1.32 -5.36 -7.45
N LEU A 82 -1.92 -4.40 -6.75
CA LEU A 82 -3.32 -4.48 -6.31
C LEU A 82 -4.32 -4.40 -7.47
N CYS A 83 -3.93 -3.80 -8.59
CA CYS A 83 -4.74 -3.88 -9.80
C CYS A 83 -4.75 -5.29 -10.40
N LEU A 84 -3.66 -6.06 -10.23
CA LEU A 84 -3.51 -7.43 -10.72
C LEU A 84 -3.91 -8.50 -9.70
N GLN A 85 -3.93 -8.19 -8.40
CA GLN A 85 -4.24 -9.11 -7.31
C GLN A 85 -5.21 -8.46 -6.32
N TRP A 86 -6.21 -9.22 -5.86
CA TRP A 86 -7.17 -8.70 -4.89
C TRP A 86 -6.52 -8.42 -3.53
N GLY A 87 -6.84 -7.26 -2.94
CA GLY A 87 -6.27 -6.88 -1.65
C GLY A 87 -6.70 -5.50 -1.18
N PHE A 88 -6.10 -5.05 -0.09
CA PHE A 88 -6.45 -3.82 0.63
C PHE A 88 -5.28 -2.83 0.63
N TYR A 89 -5.56 -1.55 0.48
CA TYR A 89 -4.55 -0.47 0.47
C TYR A 89 -4.76 0.51 1.63
N PHE A 90 -3.98 0.39 2.69
CA PHE A 90 -3.98 1.35 3.80
C PHE A 90 -2.80 2.31 3.66
N ASN A 91 -3.01 3.59 3.93
CA ASN A 91 -1.94 4.59 3.94
C ASN A 91 -1.86 5.22 5.35
N ALA A 92 -0.67 5.20 5.95
CA ALA A 92 -0.46 5.79 7.27
C ALA A 92 -0.35 7.33 7.24
N SER A 93 -0.19 7.94 6.07
CA SER A 93 -0.11 9.39 5.90
C SER A 93 -1.49 10.02 5.70
N ASP A 94 -1.72 11.16 6.36
CA ASP A 94 -2.89 12.04 6.22
C ASP A 94 -2.75 13.08 5.09
N LYS A 95 -1.65 13.02 4.31
CA LYS A 95 -1.31 14.01 3.27
C LYS A 95 -1.13 13.38 1.89
N ASP A 96 -1.21 12.06 1.82
CA ASP A 96 -1.02 11.29 0.62
C ASP A 96 -2.35 10.68 0.13
N LEU A 97 -2.28 9.95 -0.98
CA LEU A 97 -3.45 9.29 -1.57
C LEU A 97 -3.82 8.06 -0.75
N GLY A 98 -5.12 7.87 -0.54
CA GLY A 98 -5.67 6.78 0.27
C GLY A 98 -6.86 7.28 1.07
N SER A 99 -7.49 6.38 1.81
CA SER A 99 -8.43 6.77 2.85
C SER A 99 -7.66 7.24 4.08
N ASP A 100 -8.22 8.22 4.79
CA ASP A 100 -7.70 8.71 6.06
C ASP A 100 -7.99 7.75 7.25
N ASP A 101 -8.59 6.59 6.99
CA ASP A 101 -9.02 5.66 8.02
C ASP A 101 -7.87 5.16 8.92
N LEU A 102 -6.71 4.80 8.36
CA LEU A 102 -5.54 4.37 9.12
C LEU A 102 -4.84 5.54 9.85
N SER A 103 -4.74 6.72 9.23
CA SER A 103 -4.15 7.90 9.89
C SER A 103 -5.03 8.41 11.04
N TYR A 104 -6.36 8.32 10.89
CA TYR A 104 -7.34 8.57 11.94
C TYR A 104 -7.24 7.54 13.07
N LEU A 105 -7.14 6.25 12.75
CA LEU A 105 -6.90 5.20 13.75
C LEU A 105 -5.64 5.50 14.56
N ALA A 106 -4.53 5.80 13.88
CA ALA A 106 -3.26 6.09 14.51
C ALA A 106 -3.36 7.27 15.50
N THR A 107 -3.98 8.36 15.06
CA THR A 107 -4.22 9.55 15.90
C THR A 107 -5.09 9.20 17.10
N SER A 108 -6.16 8.43 16.90
CA SER A 108 -7.10 8.07 17.95
C SER A 108 -6.47 7.17 19.02
N ILE A 109 -5.64 6.20 18.62
CA ILE A 109 -4.86 5.38 19.55
C ILE A 109 -3.95 6.27 20.40
N LEU A 110 -3.18 7.17 19.76
CA LEU A 110 -2.26 8.07 20.48
C LEU A 110 -2.99 8.98 21.46
N VAL A 111 -4.20 9.43 21.14
CA VAL A 111 -5.05 10.18 22.09
C VAL A 111 -5.44 9.29 23.27
N LYS A 112 -5.91 8.06 23.03
CA LYS A 112 -6.32 7.12 24.10
C LYS A 112 -5.16 6.75 25.03
N THR A 113 -3.92 6.71 24.53
CA THR A 113 -2.74 6.45 25.39
C THR A 113 -2.54 7.49 26.51
N ARG A 114 -3.14 8.68 26.38
CA ARG A 114 -3.06 9.76 27.38
C ARG A 114 -3.94 9.51 28.60
N ASP A 115 -4.83 8.52 28.54
CA ASP A 115 -5.69 8.13 29.67
C ASP A 115 -4.88 7.48 30.80
N GLY A 116 -3.62 7.11 30.55
CA GLY A 116 -2.70 6.62 31.59
C GLY A 116 -2.98 5.19 32.06
N LEU A 117 -3.75 4.41 31.29
CA LEU A 117 -4.18 3.04 31.65
C LEU A 117 -3.09 1.97 31.48
N GLY A 118 -1.90 2.36 31.03
CA GLY A 118 -0.74 1.48 30.89
C GLY A 118 -0.55 0.90 29.49
N ARG A 119 0.66 0.37 29.23
CA ARG A 119 1.08 -0.08 27.89
C ARG A 119 0.28 -1.26 27.36
N LYS A 120 -0.04 -2.24 28.22
CA LYS A 120 -0.89 -3.38 27.87
C LYS A 120 -2.25 -2.92 27.35
N HIS A 121 -2.91 -2.03 28.07
CA HIS A 121 -4.19 -1.47 27.66
C HIS A 121 -4.07 -0.74 26.31
N ASN A 122 -3.01 0.05 26.11
CA ASN A 122 -2.75 0.70 24.83
C ASN A 122 -2.57 -0.30 23.68
N THR A 123 -1.82 -1.39 23.93
CA THR A 123 -1.59 -2.47 22.96
C THR A 123 -2.90 -3.17 22.59
N ASP A 124 -3.69 -3.59 23.57
CA ASP A 124 -4.98 -4.28 23.37
C ASP A 124 -5.95 -3.38 22.61
N PHE A 125 -6.04 -2.10 23.00
CA PHE A 125 -6.87 -1.10 22.32
C PHE A 125 -6.43 -0.92 20.86
N ALA A 126 -5.13 -0.75 20.61
CA ALA A 126 -4.60 -0.57 19.25
C ALA A 126 -4.88 -1.78 18.35
N ARG A 127 -4.73 -3.01 18.87
CA ARG A 127 -5.04 -4.24 18.13
C ARG A 127 -6.52 -4.34 17.80
N ASN A 128 -7.39 -4.16 18.79
CA ASN A 128 -8.84 -4.21 18.61
C ASN A 128 -9.33 -3.18 17.59
N MET A 129 -8.86 -1.95 17.68
CA MET A 129 -9.27 -0.90 16.75
C MET A 129 -8.71 -1.13 15.33
N THR A 130 -7.54 -1.77 15.21
CA THR A 130 -7.02 -2.21 13.91
C THR A 130 -7.86 -3.34 13.30
N LEU A 131 -8.32 -4.29 14.12
CA LEU A 131 -9.25 -5.33 13.67
C LEU A 131 -10.56 -4.72 13.16
N LEU A 132 -11.11 -3.70 13.83
CA LEU A 132 -12.30 -2.98 13.36
C LEU A 132 -12.06 -2.22 12.05
N LEU A 133 -10.89 -1.61 11.90
CA LEU A 133 -10.49 -0.98 10.65
C LEU A 133 -10.49 -2.01 9.51
N PHE A 134 -9.88 -3.17 9.73
CA PHE A 134 -9.84 -4.20 8.70
C PHE A 134 -11.23 -4.77 8.38
N LEU A 135 -12.03 -5.04 9.42
CA LEU A 135 -13.42 -5.49 9.29
C LEU A 135 -14.24 -4.52 8.44
N SER A 136 -14.09 -3.21 8.64
CA SER A 136 -14.82 -2.20 7.87
C SER A 136 -14.57 -2.35 6.36
N ARG A 137 -13.32 -2.58 5.95
CA ARG A 137 -12.97 -2.75 4.53
C ARG A 137 -13.40 -4.09 3.97
N LEU A 138 -13.37 -5.13 4.80
CA LEU A 138 -13.90 -6.44 4.44
C LEU A 138 -15.40 -6.36 4.16
N MET A 139 -16.17 -5.70 5.04
CA MET A 139 -17.62 -5.50 4.86
C MET A 139 -17.94 -4.73 3.58
N ILE A 140 -17.18 -3.66 3.28
CA ILE A 140 -17.35 -2.89 2.04
C ILE A 140 -17.08 -3.76 0.82
N LEU A 141 -15.97 -4.49 0.80
CA LEU A 141 -15.64 -5.39 -0.31
C LEU A 141 -16.71 -6.47 -0.47
N ASN A 142 -17.13 -7.08 0.63
CA ASN A 142 -18.15 -8.12 0.62
C ASN A 142 -19.48 -7.59 0.06
N TYR A 143 -19.87 -6.38 0.46
CA TYR A 143 -21.04 -5.69 -0.10
C TYR A 143 -20.89 -5.49 -1.61
N CYS A 144 -19.77 -4.96 -2.10
CA CYS A 144 -19.53 -4.78 -3.54
C CYS A 144 -19.63 -6.10 -4.32
N LEU A 145 -19.12 -7.20 -3.76
CA LEU A 145 -19.20 -8.54 -4.37
C LEU A 145 -20.61 -9.14 -4.33
N SER A 146 -21.45 -8.70 -3.40
CA SER A 146 -22.84 -9.16 -3.29
C SER A 146 -23.79 -8.52 -4.32
N ILE A 147 -23.37 -7.44 -4.99
CA ILE A 147 -24.19 -6.75 -5.98
C ILE A 147 -24.37 -7.66 -7.21
N PRO A 148 -25.62 -7.93 -7.66
CA PRO A 148 -25.86 -8.76 -8.84
C PRO A 148 -25.16 -8.22 -10.10
N GLY A 149 -24.42 -9.08 -10.79
CA GLY A 149 -23.70 -8.72 -12.01
C GLY A 149 -22.38 -7.94 -11.77
N CYS A 150 -21.90 -7.88 -10.51
CA CYS A 150 -20.65 -7.19 -10.19
C CYS A 150 -19.45 -7.74 -10.97
N GLU A 151 -19.43 -9.04 -11.32
CA GLU A 151 -18.32 -9.69 -12.02
C GLU A 151 -18.00 -9.06 -13.39
N ARG A 152 -18.98 -8.38 -13.99
CA ARG A 152 -18.84 -7.69 -15.28
C ARG A 152 -18.22 -6.29 -15.15
N THR A 153 -18.28 -5.71 -13.96
CA THR A 153 -18.00 -4.28 -13.75
C THR A 153 -17.09 -3.99 -12.56
N PHE A 154 -16.78 -4.96 -11.71
CA PHE A 154 -16.02 -4.76 -10.48
C PHE A 154 -14.79 -5.66 -10.47
N SER A 155 -13.66 -5.10 -10.90
CA SER A 155 -12.37 -5.79 -10.95
C SER A 155 -11.49 -5.43 -9.76
N SER A 156 -10.42 -6.21 -9.52
CA SER A 156 -9.37 -5.83 -8.55
C SER A 156 -8.77 -4.46 -8.87
N SER A 157 -8.64 -4.08 -10.14
CA SER A 157 -8.19 -2.74 -10.53
C SER A 157 -9.13 -1.63 -10.07
N ARG A 158 -10.45 -1.80 -10.24
CA ARG A 158 -11.45 -0.84 -9.74
C ARG A 158 -11.47 -0.77 -8.22
N TRP A 159 -11.35 -1.92 -7.55
CA TRP A 159 -11.23 -1.99 -6.09
C TRP A 159 -9.96 -1.30 -5.56
N ALA A 160 -8.83 -1.45 -6.23
CA ALA A 160 -7.59 -0.76 -5.88
C ALA A 160 -7.73 0.76 -6.04
N ILE A 161 -8.28 1.22 -7.17
CA ILE A 161 -8.49 2.64 -7.45
C ILE A 161 -9.42 3.28 -6.41
N LEU A 162 -10.50 2.60 -6.03
CA LEU A 162 -11.43 3.09 -5.01
C LEU A 162 -10.72 3.38 -3.68
N GLN A 163 -9.79 2.50 -3.27
CA GLN A 163 -9.04 2.64 -2.02
C GLN A 163 -7.91 3.68 -2.06
N VAL A 164 -7.28 3.87 -3.23
CA VAL A 164 -6.17 4.82 -3.40
C VAL A 164 -6.69 6.25 -3.61
N CYS A 165 -7.88 6.41 -4.20
CA CYS A 165 -8.50 7.71 -4.46
C CYS A 165 -9.94 7.82 -3.94
N PRO A 166 -10.18 7.56 -2.66
CA PRO A 166 -11.54 7.62 -2.12
C PRO A 166 -12.13 9.04 -2.20
N THR A 167 -11.29 10.07 -2.13
CA THR A 167 -11.71 11.48 -2.22
C THR A 167 -12.20 11.92 -3.60
N MET A 168 -11.90 11.17 -4.66
CA MET A 168 -12.52 11.39 -5.98
C MET A 168 -13.97 10.88 -6.02
N PHE A 169 -14.36 10.09 -5.03
CA PHE A 169 -15.69 9.55 -4.84
C PHE A 169 -16.24 10.09 -3.50
N GLU A 170 -16.73 9.20 -2.65
CA GLU A 170 -16.98 9.44 -1.24
C GLU A 170 -16.09 8.47 -0.46
N ASP A 171 -15.42 8.95 0.59
CA ASP A 171 -14.58 8.08 1.43
C ASP A 171 -15.44 7.22 2.36
N VAL A 172 -16.05 6.19 1.76
CA VAL A 172 -16.88 5.19 2.43
C VAL A 172 -16.09 4.36 3.43
N PHE A 173 -14.77 4.21 3.24
CA PHE A 173 -13.89 3.48 4.15
C PHE A 173 -13.77 4.22 5.47
N MET A 174 -13.38 5.49 5.42
CA MET A 174 -13.32 6.36 6.59
C MET A 174 -14.70 6.50 7.26
N SER A 175 -15.76 6.64 6.46
CA SER A 175 -17.12 6.81 6.98
C SER A 175 -17.60 5.59 7.75
N LEU A 176 -17.48 4.38 7.18
CA LEU A 176 -17.87 3.15 7.87
C LEU A 176 -16.97 2.88 9.07
N PHE A 177 -15.65 3.05 8.92
CA PHE A 177 -14.72 2.86 10.02
C PHE A 177 -15.05 3.76 11.21
N LYS A 178 -15.33 5.05 10.99
CA LYS A 178 -15.74 5.98 12.06
C LYS A 178 -17.02 5.53 12.78
N ILE A 179 -18.00 4.99 12.06
CA ILE A 179 -19.23 4.46 12.66
C ILE A 179 -18.91 3.27 13.58
N LEU A 180 -18.12 2.31 13.10
CA LEU A 180 -17.74 1.14 13.89
C LEU A 180 -16.88 1.54 15.10
N PHE A 181 -15.86 2.37 14.87
CA PHE A 181 -14.97 2.89 15.90
C PHE A 181 -15.76 3.64 16.98
N GLY A 182 -16.61 4.60 16.59
CA GLY A 182 -17.40 5.40 17.52
C GLY A 182 -18.35 4.56 18.39
N ARG A 183 -18.88 3.46 17.84
CA ARG A 183 -19.77 2.53 18.57
C ARG A 183 -19.04 1.58 19.50
N LEU A 184 -17.77 1.25 19.23
CA LEU A 184 -17.09 0.12 19.86
C LEU A 184 -15.85 0.52 20.68
N GLN A 185 -15.32 1.74 20.51
CA GLN A 185 -14.10 2.20 21.21
C GLN A 185 -14.21 2.22 22.74
N GLU A 186 -15.41 2.45 23.30
CA GLU A 186 -15.62 2.47 24.76
C GLU A 186 -16.02 1.10 25.32
N HIS A 187 -16.16 0.09 24.47
CA HIS A 187 -16.51 -1.25 24.90
C HIS A 187 -15.27 -2.12 25.10
N THR A 188 -15.25 -2.88 26.19
CA THR A 188 -14.25 -3.93 26.40
C THR A 188 -14.58 -5.11 25.49
N ILE A 189 -13.91 -5.20 24.35
CA ILE A 189 -14.06 -6.28 23.38
C ILE A 189 -12.86 -7.21 23.52
N SER A 190 -13.12 -8.51 23.62
CA SER A 190 -12.07 -9.52 23.59
C SER A 190 -11.40 -9.55 22.22
N GLU A 191 -10.06 -9.42 22.19
CA GLU A 191 -9.27 -9.52 20.95
C GLU A 191 -9.53 -10.84 20.22
N LEU A 192 -9.65 -11.94 20.97
CA LEU A 192 -9.93 -13.27 20.40
C LEU A 192 -11.28 -13.31 19.68
N SER A 193 -12.33 -12.77 20.31
CA SER A 193 -13.68 -12.75 19.73
C SER A 193 -13.73 -11.87 18.50
N LEU A 194 -13.09 -10.69 18.56
CA LEU A 194 -13.05 -9.80 17.41
C LEU A 194 -12.24 -10.39 16.27
N THR A 195 -11.09 -11.01 16.56
CA THR A 195 -10.29 -11.74 15.58
C THR A 195 -11.10 -12.81 14.88
N ALA A 196 -11.89 -13.61 15.62
CA ALA A 196 -12.76 -14.63 15.03
C ALA A 196 -13.77 -14.03 14.03
N VAL A 197 -14.42 -12.92 14.39
CA VAL A 197 -15.34 -12.20 13.48
C VAL A 197 -14.63 -11.71 12.23
N VAL A 198 -13.45 -11.11 12.37
CA VAL A 198 -12.69 -10.61 11.20
C VAL A 198 -12.20 -11.76 10.32
N SER A 199 -11.76 -12.88 10.91
CA SER A 199 -11.38 -14.09 10.18
C SER A 199 -12.55 -14.69 9.41
N GLU A 200 -13.74 -14.76 10.01
CA GLU A 200 -14.94 -15.25 9.34
C GLU A 200 -15.32 -14.39 8.14
N GLU A 201 -15.29 -13.05 8.29
CA GLU A 201 -15.58 -12.14 7.19
C GLU A 201 -14.50 -12.20 6.08
N LEU A 202 -13.22 -12.37 6.46
CA LEU A 202 -12.13 -12.59 5.51
C LEU A 202 -12.35 -13.87 4.68
N LEU A 203 -12.75 -14.97 5.32
CA LEU A 203 -13.06 -16.23 4.64
C LEU A 203 -14.30 -16.10 3.75
N SER A 204 -15.30 -15.32 4.18
CA SER A 204 -16.50 -15.00 3.40
C SER A 204 -16.14 -14.26 2.11
N VAL A 205 -15.37 -13.17 2.20
CA VAL A 205 -14.88 -12.40 1.04
C VAL A 205 -14.10 -13.29 0.07
N ARG A 206 -13.18 -14.11 0.57
CA ARG A 206 -12.41 -15.04 -0.27
C ARG A 206 -13.30 -16.04 -0.98
N SER A 207 -14.32 -16.56 -0.29
CA SER A 207 -15.28 -17.51 -0.86
C SER A 207 -16.11 -16.86 -1.95
N HIS A 208 -16.59 -15.63 -1.75
CA HIS A 208 -17.31 -14.85 -2.77
C HIS A 208 -16.45 -14.56 -4.00
N LEU A 209 -15.20 -14.11 -3.81
CA LEU A 209 -14.27 -13.89 -4.92
C LEU A 209 -14.04 -15.17 -5.74
N ALA A 210 -13.86 -16.30 -5.06
CA ALA A 210 -13.69 -17.59 -5.72
C ALA A 210 -14.96 -18.07 -6.44
N SER A 211 -16.16 -17.74 -5.94
CA SER A 211 -17.42 -18.11 -6.60
C SER A 211 -17.70 -17.27 -7.85
N LEU A 212 -17.24 -16.03 -7.90
CA LEU A 212 -17.43 -15.12 -9.04
C LEU A 212 -16.47 -15.40 -10.20
N SER A 213 -15.54 -16.35 -10.04
CA SER A 213 -14.62 -16.82 -11.10
C SER A 213 -13.80 -15.70 -11.77
N TYR A 214 -13.36 -14.72 -11.00
CA TYR A 214 -12.40 -13.72 -11.49
C TYR A 214 -11.11 -14.40 -11.98
N PRO A 215 -10.51 -13.97 -13.11
CA PRO A 215 -9.36 -14.64 -13.71
C PRO A 215 -8.10 -14.62 -12.83
N ASN A 216 -8.00 -13.64 -11.93
CA ASN A 216 -6.86 -13.42 -11.06
C ASN A 216 -7.09 -13.86 -9.60
N PHE A 217 -8.13 -14.65 -9.33
CA PHE A 217 -8.42 -15.15 -7.98
C PHE A 217 -8.90 -16.60 -7.99
N THR A 218 -8.29 -17.42 -7.14
CA THR A 218 -8.65 -18.83 -6.94
C THR A 218 -8.77 -19.13 -5.45
N LYS A 219 -9.30 -20.31 -5.09
CA LYS A 219 -9.36 -20.76 -3.68
C LYS A 219 -7.99 -20.79 -2.99
N LYS A 220 -6.91 -20.98 -3.76
CA LYS A 220 -5.52 -21.00 -3.27
C LYS A 220 -4.89 -19.60 -3.20
N SER A 221 -5.48 -18.59 -3.84
CA SER A 221 -4.96 -17.23 -3.83
C SER A 221 -4.98 -16.66 -2.41
N LYS A 222 -3.98 -15.86 -2.05
CA LYS A 222 -3.97 -15.05 -0.82
C LYS A 222 -4.46 -13.64 -1.15
N LEU A 223 -5.18 -13.01 -0.23
CA LEU A 223 -5.48 -11.59 -0.34
C LEU A 223 -4.25 -10.79 0.08
N ARG A 224 -4.05 -9.63 -0.54
CA ARG A 224 -2.93 -8.73 -0.20
C ARG A 224 -3.41 -7.67 0.78
N LEU A 225 -2.56 -7.30 1.74
CA LEU A 225 -2.84 -6.18 2.65
C LEU A 225 -1.64 -5.26 2.66
N VAL A 226 -1.81 -4.07 2.11
CA VAL A 226 -0.76 -3.07 2.00
C VAL A 226 -0.88 -2.07 3.12
N VAL A 227 0.24 -1.79 3.80
CA VAL A 227 0.42 -0.63 4.68
C VAL A 227 1.49 0.27 4.05
N ASP A 228 1.06 1.31 3.33
CA ASP A 228 1.94 2.30 2.72
C ASP A 228 2.31 3.40 3.72
N GLU A 229 3.47 4.03 3.49
CA GLU A 229 4.12 4.99 4.41
C GLU A 229 4.21 4.49 5.87
N ALA A 230 4.42 3.17 6.05
CA ALA A 230 4.43 2.48 7.34
C ALA A 230 5.48 3.02 8.34
N GLN A 231 6.52 3.71 7.87
CA GLN A 231 7.47 4.37 8.76
C GLN A 231 6.81 5.41 9.67
N ILE A 232 5.69 6.03 9.24
CA ILE A 232 4.96 7.01 10.05
C ILE A 232 4.48 6.37 11.36
N LEU A 233 3.94 5.14 11.29
CA LEU A 233 3.53 4.39 12.48
C LEU A 233 4.74 3.93 13.31
N GLY A 234 5.89 3.71 12.67
CA GLY A 234 7.14 3.34 13.34
C GLY A 234 7.77 4.49 14.13
N ASP A 235 7.57 5.71 13.65
CA ASP A 235 8.09 6.95 14.26
C ASP A 235 7.17 7.51 15.36
N GLN A 236 5.98 6.93 15.53
CA GLN A 236 4.97 7.37 16.49
C GLN A 236 4.83 6.43 17.69
N GLY A 237 4.45 7.03 18.82
CA GLY A 237 4.11 6.29 20.03
C GLY A 237 5.25 5.42 20.57
N TYR A 238 6.50 5.86 20.39
CA TYR A 238 7.66 5.17 20.93
C TYR A 238 7.50 4.99 22.44
N ASN A 239 7.69 3.78 22.94
CA ASN A 239 7.54 3.39 24.34
C ASN A 239 6.11 3.40 24.92
N LEU A 240 5.08 3.57 24.10
CA LEU A 240 3.69 3.55 24.56
C LEU A 240 3.04 2.17 24.50
N PHE A 241 3.69 1.20 23.86
CA PHE A 241 3.18 -0.14 23.64
C PHE A 241 4.18 -1.20 24.11
N GLU A 242 3.67 -2.33 24.57
CA GLU A 242 4.46 -3.50 24.96
C GLU A 242 4.61 -4.49 23.80
N SER A 243 5.73 -5.23 23.77
CA SER A 243 5.90 -6.35 22.86
C SER A 243 5.06 -7.54 23.28
N SER A 244 4.51 -8.27 22.31
CA SER A 244 3.84 -9.56 22.54
C SER A 244 4.76 -10.64 23.13
N TYR A 245 6.09 -10.51 22.97
CA TYR A 245 7.05 -11.56 23.31
C TYR A 245 7.85 -11.28 24.58
N VAL A 246 8.18 -10.01 24.81
CA VAL A 246 9.08 -9.60 25.88
C VAL A 246 8.50 -8.34 26.51
N GLU A 247 7.95 -8.46 27.71
CA GLU A 247 7.29 -7.33 28.41
C GLU A 247 8.23 -6.14 28.65
N SER A 248 9.55 -6.38 28.74
CA SER A 248 10.55 -5.31 28.88
C SER A 248 10.87 -4.61 27.57
N GLU A 249 10.48 -5.18 26.42
CA GLU A 249 10.70 -4.57 25.12
C GLU A 249 9.56 -3.64 24.74
N LEU A 250 9.95 -2.39 24.50
CA LEU A 250 9.06 -1.32 24.12
C LEU A 250 8.87 -1.29 22.61
N ARG A 251 7.65 -0.95 22.19
CA ARG A 251 7.25 -0.95 20.79
C ARG A 251 6.63 0.39 20.38
N PRO A 252 6.83 0.83 19.12
CA PRO A 252 6.07 1.93 18.53
C PRO A 252 4.69 1.46 18.08
N LEU A 253 3.86 2.40 17.63
CA LEU A 253 2.50 2.17 17.17
C LEU A 253 2.41 1.15 16.02
N LEU A 254 3.42 1.09 15.15
CA LEU A 254 3.45 0.12 14.04
C LEU A 254 3.24 -1.32 14.51
N SER A 255 3.77 -1.68 15.68
CA SER A 255 3.75 -3.05 16.17
C SER A 255 2.34 -3.58 16.44
N PRO A 256 1.53 -2.97 17.33
CA PRO A 256 0.17 -3.44 17.57
C PRO A 256 -0.75 -3.30 16.34
N VAL A 257 -0.49 -2.34 15.45
CA VAL A 257 -1.25 -2.21 14.18
C VAL A 257 -0.98 -3.40 13.27
N LEU A 258 0.28 -3.74 13.00
CA LEU A 258 0.59 -4.92 12.18
C LEU A 258 0.09 -6.21 12.83
N HIS A 259 0.13 -6.31 14.16
CA HIS A 259 -0.45 -7.44 14.88
C HIS A 259 -1.95 -7.62 14.58
N GLY A 260 -2.73 -6.55 14.69
CA GLY A 260 -4.16 -6.57 14.39
C GLY A 260 -4.48 -6.97 12.95
N PHE A 261 -3.64 -6.59 11.98
CA PHE A 261 -3.81 -7.02 10.58
C PHE A 261 -3.40 -8.48 10.33
N ARG A 262 -2.40 -9.02 11.04
CA ARG A 262 -1.92 -10.40 10.84
C ARG A 262 -2.89 -11.44 11.33
N ARG A 263 -3.32 -11.26 12.59
CA ARG A 263 -4.09 -12.25 13.35
C ARG A 263 -5.24 -12.89 12.56
N PRO A 264 -6.07 -12.14 11.81
CA PRO A 264 -7.16 -12.75 11.08
C PRO A 264 -6.76 -13.72 9.96
N GLY A 265 -5.54 -13.60 9.43
CA GLY A 265 -5.02 -14.39 8.30
C GLY A 265 -3.88 -15.36 8.65
N ASP A 266 -3.73 -15.73 9.93
CA ASP A 266 -2.68 -16.64 10.42
C ASP A 266 -2.73 -18.05 9.78
N ARG A 267 -3.84 -18.41 9.11
CA ARG A 267 -3.96 -19.69 8.38
C ARG A 267 -3.51 -19.57 6.91
N GLY A 268 -2.80 -18.49 6.58
CA GLY A 268 -2.20 -18.25 5.27
C GLY A 268 -3.12 -17.53 4.30
N GLU A 269 -4.18 -16.87 4.78
CA GLU A 269 -5.14 -16.18 3.93
C GLU A 269 -4.65 -14.84 3.40
N LEU A 270 -3.67 -14.24 4.07
CA LEU A 270 -3.17 -12.90 3.80
C LEU A 270 -1.66 -12.90 3.54
N THR A 271 -1.24 -11.94 2.72
CA THR A 271 0.15 -11.48 2.69
C THR A 271 0.16 -9.99 2.96
N ILE A 272 0.88 -9.59 4.01
CA ILE A 272 1.04 -8.20 4.42
C ILE A 272 2.26 -7.61 3.73
N ILE A 273 2.07 -6.45 3.12
CA ILE A 273 3.08 -5.73 2.36
C ILE A 273 3.19 -4.34 2.99
N TYR A 274 4.28 -4.06 3.69
CA TYR A 274 4.49 -2.75 4.29
C TYR A 274 5.59 -2.00 3.57
N CYS A 275 5.26 -0.78 3.16
CA CYS A 275 6.07 0.07 2.31
C CYS A 275 6.37 1.38 3.04
N GLY A 276 7.53 1.96 2.80
CA GLY A 276 7.86 3.22 3.45
C GLY A 276 9.20 3.80 3.04
N THR A 277 9.34 5.11 3.19
CA THR A 277 10.63 5.78 2.98
C THR A 277 11.44 5.71 4.26
N GLY A 278 12.65 5.17 4.21
CA GLY A 278 13.51 5.10 5.40
C GLY A 278 13.07 4.06 6.43
N LEU A 279 12.30 3.04 6.03
CA LEU A 279 12.08 1.85 6.86
C LEU A 279 13.44 1.34 7.33
N SER A 280 13.64 1.33 8.63
CA SER A 280 14.92 0.94 9.25
C SER A 280 14.91 -0.55 9.59
N ILE A 281 16.08 -1.10 9.93
CA ILE A 281 16.17 -2.45 10.47
C ILE A 281 15.36 -2.62 11.76
N ARG A 282 15.14 -1.53 12.52
CA ARG A 282 14.27 -1.54 13.70
C ARG A 282 12.80 -1.69 13.28
N THR A 283 12.41 -1.06 12.20
CA THR A 283 11.08 -1.18 11.62
C THR A 283 10.80 -2.62 11.17
N LEU A 284 11.80 -3.29 10.58
CA LEU A 284 11.74 -4.74 10.31
C LEU A 284 11.61 -5.57 11.57
N HIS A 285 12.43 -5.30 12.58
CA HIS A 285 12.37 -6.05 13.84
C HIS A 285 11.02 -5.90 14.53
N TRP A 286 10.44 -4.70 14.54
CA TRP A 286 9.09 -4.49 15.07
C TRP A 286 8.06 -5.20 14.22
N ALA A 287 8.15 -5.14 12.89
CA ALA A 287 7.27 -5.90 12.03
C ALA A 287 7.36 -7.41 12.35
N GLN A 288 8.56 -8.00 12.47
CA GLN A 288 8.75 -9.41 12.84
C GLN A 288 8.12 -9.76 14.19
N SER A 289 8.45 -8.97 15.21
CA SER A 289 8.04 -9.22 16.60
C SER A 289 6.59 -8.83 16.90
N SER A 290 5.78 -8.62 15.86
CA SER A 290 4.36 -8.29 15.99
C SER A 290 3.42 -9.44 15.63
N GLY A 291 3.89 -10.64 15.26
CA GLY A 291 3.03 -11.85 15.23
C GLY A 291 2.98 -12.57 16.58
N ASP A 292 2.23 -13.66 16.74
CA ASP A 292 2.28 -14.57 17.93
C ASP A 292 2.76 -16.00 17.59
N GLY A 293 3.24 -16.23 16.36
CA GLY A 293 3.74 -17.51 15.89
C GLY A 293 5.16 -17.84 16.38
N VAL A 294 5.48 -19.13 16.43
CA VAL A 294 6.86 -19.63 16.55
C VAL A 294 7.70 -18.88 15.51
N LYS A 295 8.78 -18.21 15.94
CA LYS A 295 9.79 -17.69 15.00
C LYS A 295 10.14 -18.85 14.09
N GLU A 296 9.77 -18.80 12.81
CA GLU A 296 10.29 -19.77 11.86
C GLU A 296 11.81 -19.65 11.96
N GLU A 297 12.46 -20.66 12.58
CA GLU A 297 13.92 -20.77 12.64
C GLU A 297 14.53 -20.97 11.24
N GLY A 298 13.69 -20.97 10.19
CA GLY A 298 14.08 -20.88 8.80
C GLY A 298 14.39 -19.45 8.38
N SER A 299 15.69 -19.16 8.25
CA SER A 299 16.25 -18.03 7.52
C SER A 299 15.82 -16.63 7.99
N MET A 300 16.72 -15.97 8.74
CA MET A 300 16.68 -14.56 9.14
C MET A 300 16.71 -13.55 7.96
N THR A 301 16.38 -13.96 6.75
CA THR A 301 16.37 -13.08 5.57
C THR A 301 14.94 -12.88 5.10
N PHE A 302 14.40 -11.70 5.40
CA PHE A 302 13.37 -11.18 4.52
C PHE A 302 13.99 -11.03 3.14
N PRO A 303 13.28 -11.42 2.08
CA PRO A 303 13.62 -10.93 0.77
C PRO A 303 13.44 -9.41 0.78
N TYR A 304 14.56 -8.71 0.93
CA TYR A 304 14.61 -7.26 0.81
C TYR A 304 14.38 -6.92 -0.65
N LEU A 305 13.27 -6.22 -0.93
CA LEU A 305 12.98 -5.72 -2.26
C LEU A 305 13.59 -4.33 -2.43
N GLU A 306 14.62 -4.25 -3.26
CA GLU A 306 15.10 -2.99 -3.82
C GLU A 306 14.38 -2.71 -5.13
N PHE A 307 13.98 -1.46 -5.35
CA PHE A 307 13.45 -1.06 -6.65
C PHE A 307 14.61 -0.73 -7.59
N PRO A 308 14.82 -1.53 -8.65
CA PRO A 308 15.69 -1.08 -9.73
C PRO A 308 14.97 0.10 -10.41
N GLY A 309 15.43 1.32 -10.14
CA GLY A 309 15.03 2.51 -10.90
C GLY A 309 15.59 2.45 -12.33
N TRP A 310 15.68 3.60 -13.02
CA TRP A 310 16.38 3.67 -14.30
C TRP A 310 17.79 3.08 -14.20
N THR A 311 18.02 1.96 -14.87
CA THR A 311 19.27 1.20 -14.78
C THR A 311 20.30 1.66 -15.81
N SER A 312 19.87 2.31 -16.89
CA SER A 312 20.73 2.87 -17.94
C SER A 312 20.10 4.10 -18.61
N GLN A 313 20.89 4.90 -19.33
CA GLN A 313 20.35 5.94 -20.23
C GLN A 313 19.37 5.37 -21.25
N THR A 314 19.66 4.18 -21.78
CA THR A 314 18.75 3.46 -22.68
C THR A 314 17.38 3.23 -22.03
N SER A 315 17.34 2.88 -20.73
CA SER A 315 16.07 2.72 -20.00
C SER A 315 15.27 4.03 -19.84
N VAL A 316 15.96 5.18 -19.82
CA VAL A 316 15.34 6.51 -19.82
C VAL A 316 14.79 6.84 -21.21
N GLN A 317 15.58 6.62 -22.26
CA GLN A 317 15.17 6.89 -23.63
C GLN A 317 13.95 6.04 -24.01
N SER A 318 14.01 4.73 -23.74
CA SER A 318 12.88 3.84 -24.01
C SER A 318 11.60 4.25 -23.26
N PHE A 319 11.71 4.89 -22.09
CA PHE A 319 10.53 5.44 -21.41
C PHE A 319 9.95 6.65 -22.14
N ILE A 320 10.80 7.57 -22.60
CA ILE A 320 10.37 8.77 -23.33
C ILE A 320 9.68 8.37 -24.64
N ASP A 321 10.26 7.44 -25.38
CA ASP A 321 9.70 6.94 -26.64
C ASP A 321 8.29 6.39 -26.44
N ARG A 322 8.07 5.63 -25.35
CA ARG A 322 6.74 5.09 -25.02
C ARG A 322 5.72 6.15 -24.60
N VAL A 323 6.16 7.18 -23.88
CA VAL A 323 5.28 8.34 -23.57
C VAL A 323 4.84 9.01 -24.87
N LYS A 324 5.74 9.14 -25.85
CA LYS A 324 5.42 9.69 -27.17
C LYS A 324 4.42 8.82 -27.93
N ASP A 325 4.53 7.50 -27.84
CA ASP A 325 3.61 6.58 -28.51
C ASP A 325 2.15 6.70 -28.04
N GLN A 326 1.92 7.19 -26.82
CA GLN A 326 0.58 7.45 -26.29
C GLN A 326 0.02 8.84 -26.66
N LEU A 327 0.79 9.68 -27.35
CA LEU A 327 0.34 11.01 -27.76
C LEU A 327 -0.43 10.94 -29.08
N PRO A 328 -1.52 11.74 -29.20
CA PRO A 328 -2.49 11.59 -30.29
C PRO A 328 -2.01 12.08 -31.66
N ASN A 329 -0.94 12.89 -31.72
CA ASN A 329 -0.45 13.48 -32.96
C ASN A 329 1.07 13.76 -32.93
N ASP A 330 1.65 13.88 -34.13
CA ASP A 330 3.10 14.09 -34.30
C ASP A 330 3.58 15.44 -33.74
N GLU A 331 2.70 16.45 -33.69
CA GLU A 331 3.02 17.74 -33.08
C GLU A 331 3.31 17.59 -31.57
N SER A 332 2.49 16.80 -30.87
CA SER A 332 2.70 16.50 -29.45
C SER A 332 3.97 15.65 -29.22
N LYS A 333 4.26 14.71 -30.14
CA LYS A 333 5.49 13.89 -30.08
C LYS A 333 6.74 14.74 -30.27
N ASN A 334 6.73 15.64 -31.26
CA ASN A 334 7.82 16.57 -31.53
C ASN A 334 8.01 17.58 -30.39
N ALA A 335 6.93 17.99 -29.72
CA ALA A 335 7.02 18.82 -28.53
C ALA A 335 7.74 18.12 -27.37
N VAL A 336 7.56 16.80 -27.20
CA VAL A 336 8.33 16.02 -26.21
C VAL A 336 9.81 16.00 -26.56
N ASP A 337 10.18 15.79 -27.83
CA ASP A 337 11.59 15.80 -28.26
C ASP A 337 12.26 17.15 -28.03
N ALA A 338 11.54 18.25 -28.28
CA ALA A 338 12.02 19.60 -28.01
C ALA A 338 12.21 19.88 -26.51
N LEU A 339 11.39 19.27 -25.64
CA LEU A 339 11.46 19.42 -24.19
C LEU A 339 12.47 18.46 -23.53
N LEU A 340 12.80 17.35 -24.18
CA LEU A 340 13.69 16.29 -23.69
C LEU A 340 14.77 15.92 -24.72
N PRO A 341 15.69 16.84 -25.06
CA PRO A 341 16.82 16.53 -25.93
C PRO A 341 17.76 15.49 -25.29
N GLU A 342 18.65 14.86 -26.09
CA GLU A 342 19.55 13.79 -25.62
C GLU A 342 20.37 14.18 -24.38
N GLU A 343 20.81 15.45 -24.28
CA GLU A 343 21.54 15.95 -23.12
C GLU A 343 20.66 15.94 -21.85
N ALA A 344 19.37 16.22 -22.00
CA ALA A 344 18.40 16.14 -20.90
C ALA A 344 18.14 14.70 -20.49
N VAL A 345 18.08 13.75 -21.43
CA VAL A 345 17.97 12.30 -21.15
C VAL A 345 19.19 11.80 -20.38
N SER A 346 20.38 12.24 -20.81
CA SER A 346 21.65 11.95 -20.16
C SER A 346 21.69 12.50 -18.73
N ALA A 347 21.24 13.75 -18.54
CA ALA A 347 21.12 14.39 -17.23
C ALA A 347 20.07 13.73 -16.33
N LEU A 348 18.95 13.28 -16.90
CA LEU A 348 17.91 12.53 -16.19
C LEU A 348 18.48 11.23 -15.63
N TYR A 349 19.22 10.44 -16.42
CA TYR A 349 19.87 9.24 -15.91
C TYR A 349 20.92 9.53 -14.84
N GLN A 350 21.83 10.50 -15.07
CA GLN A 350 22.86 10.82 -14.08
C GLN A 350 22.27 11.27 -12.73
N ARG A 351 21.11 11.94 -12.75
CA ARG A 351 20.48 12.49 -11.55
C ARG A 351 19.47 11.54 -10.90
N LEU A 352 18.80 10.71 -11.68
CA LEU A 352 17.68 9.86 -11.26
C LEU A 352 17.91 8.37 -11.46
N GLY A 353 19.08 7.96 -11.97
CA GLY A 353 19.49 6.57 -12.13
C GLY A 353 19.38 5.80 -10.82
N GLY A 354 18.70 4.65 -10.87
CA GLY A 354 18.35 3.83 -9.70
C GLY A 354 17.32 4.46 -8.74
N ARG A 355 16.88 5.70 -8.95
CA ARG A 355 16.01 6.45 -8.01
C ARG A 355 14.62 6.73 -8.56
N PHE A 356 14.47 6.80 -9.88
CA PHE A 356 13.18 7.01 -10.53
C PHE A 356 12.78 5.74 -11.26
N ARG A 357 11.54 5.29 -11.01
CA ARG A 357 10.95 4.19 -11.78
C ARG A 357 10.05 4.82 -12.84
N PRO A 358 10.41 4.76 -14.13
CA PRO A 358 9.55 5.22 -15.20
C PRO A 358 8.25 4.42 -15.18
N ILE A 359 7.16 5.04 -15.63
CA ILE A 359 5.92 4.34 -15.93
C ILE A 359 6.25 3.47 -17.14
N CYS A 360 6.53 2.18 -16.92
CA CYS A 360 6.68 1.24 -18.02
C CYS A 360 5.29 0.93 -18.56
N THR A 361 4.83 1.79 -19.48
CA THR A 361 3.76 1.47 -20.42
C THR A 361 4.23 0.43 -21.43
#